data_AF-A0A060C4P0-F1
#
_entry.id   AF-A0A060C4P0-F1
#
_cell.length_a   1.000
_cell.length_b   1.000
_cell.length_c   1.000
_cell.angle_alpha   90.00
_cell.angle_beta   90.00
_cell.angle_gamma   90.00
#
_symmetry.space_group_name_H-M   'P 1'
#
loop_
_entity.id
_entity.type
_entity.pdbx_description
1 polymer ?
#
loop_
_entity_poly.entity_id
_entity_poly.type
_entity_poly.pdbx_seq_one_letter_code
_entity_poly.pdbx_strand_id
1 'polypeptide(L)'
;MTTPALTGLTSAQRDAALERAVATVERNITAFGSAYPDDTTRANVYPPRRHAGYPEGANVGWTTGFWPGMLWLAYEYNGREVFHAAGLRQVESFGRRIEDRVDIA
;
A
#
# COMPACT_ATOMS: atom_id res chain seq x y z
N MET A 1 21.97 3.19 -16.20
CA MET A 1 20.73 2.95 -16.97
C MET A 1 19.92 4.24 -16.94
N THR A 2 19.85 4.96 -18.06
CA THR A 2 19.04 6.18 -18.21
C THR A 2 17.60 5.75 -18.48
N THR A 3 16.70 5.96 -17.52
CA THR A 3 15.27 5.79 -17.73
C THR A 3 14.85 6.61 -18.94
N PRO A 4 14.18 6.03 -19.95
CA PRO A 4 13.70 6.81 -21.08
C PRO A 4 12.73 7.87 -20.56
N ALA A 5 12.93 9.12 -20.96
CA ALA A 5 11.97 10.17 -20.68
C ALA A 5 10.65 9.77 -21.37
N LEU A 6 9.55 9.78 -20.61
CA LEU A 6 8.20 9.62 -21.16
C LEU A 6 7.95 10.81 -22.10
N THR A 7 8.13 10.61 -23.41
CA THR A 7 7.93 11.62 -24.43
C THR A 7 6.48 12.11 -24.34
N GLY A 8 6.27 13.37 -23.95
CA GLY A 8 4.95 13.99 -23.82
C GLY A 8 4.40 14.19 -22.40
N LEU A 9 5.08 13.69 -21.35
CA LEU A 9 4.71 14.01 -19.97
C LEU A 9 5.61 15.12 -19.42
N THR A 10 5.02 16.28 -19.11
CA THR A 10 5.76 17.35 -18.43
C THR A 10 6.03 16.99 -16.96
N SER A 11 7.11 17.53 -16.37
CA SER A 11 7.38 17.36 -14.94
C SER A 11 6.17 17.79 -14.08
N ALA A 12 5.52 18.90 -14.43
CA ALA A 12 4.34 19.39 -13.71
C ALA A 12 3.17 18.40 -13.74
N GLN A 13 2.89 17.75 -14.88
CA GLN A 13 1.84 16.74 -14.97
C GLN A 13 2.18 15.49 -14.16
N ARG A 14 3.44 15.05 -14.20
CA ARG A 14 3.94 13.92 -13.40
C ARG A 14 3.78 14.22 -11.91
N ASP A 15 4.26 15.37 -11.45
CA ASP A 15 4.25 15.75 -10.04
C ASP A 15 2.80 15.89 -9.54
N ALA A 16 1.92 16.53 -10.32
CA ALA A 16 0.50 16.59 -9.99
C ALA A 16 -0.17 15.20 -9.91
N ALA A 17 0.25 14.23 -10.72
CA ALA A 17 -0.25 12.86 -10.64
C ALA A 17 0.25 12.13 -9.39
N LEU A 18 1.54 12.30 -9.05
CA LEU A 18 2.13 11.75 -7.84
C LEU A 18 1.46 12.31 -6.58
N GLU A 19 1.23 13.62 -6.51
CA GLU A 19 0.53 14.25 -5.38
C GLU A 19 -0.88 13.68 -5.18
N ARG A 20 -1.64 13.47 -6.27
CA ARG A 20 -2.97 12.84 -6.19
C ARG A 20 -2.92 11.38 -5.72
N ALA A 21 -1.92 10.63 -6.18
CA ALA A 21 -1.72 9.25 -5.77
C ALA A 21 -1.36 9.17 -4.28
N VAL A 22 -0.40 9.97 -3.83
CA VAL A 22 0.04 10.06 -2.44
C VAL A 22 -1.10 10.49 -1.52
N ALA A 23 -1.88 11.50 -1.91
CA ALA A 23 -3.06 11.91 -1.14
C ALA A 23 -4.10 10.78 -1.01
N THR A 24 -4.20 9.90 -2.02
CA THR A 24 -5.08 8.73 -1.97
C THR A 24 -4.53 7.66 -1.01
N VAL A 25 -3.22 7.39 -1.07
CA VAL A 25 -2.54 6.48 -0.14
C VAL A 25 -2.71 6.98 1.30
N GLU A 26 -2.55 8.27 1.55
CA GLU A 26 -2.71 8.84 2.89
C GLU A 26 -4.13 8.66 3.44
N ARG A 27 -5.17 8.94 2.64
CA ARG A 27 -6.56 8.70 3.05
C ARG A 27 -6.79 7.23 3.39
N ASN A 28 -6.17 6.32 2.65
CA ASN A 28 -6.28 4.89 2.88
C ASN A 28 -5.56 4.44 4.18
N ILE A 29 -4.51 5.14 4.64
CA ILE A 29 -3.90 4.87 5.96
C ILE A 29 -4.94 5.03 7.07
N THR A 30 -5.73 6.11 7.02
CA THR A 30 -6.80 6.35 8.00
C THR A 30 -7.91 5.30 7.90
N ALA A 31 -8.28 4.90 6.67
CA ALA A 31 -9.35 3.93 6.44
C ALA A 31 -8.98 2.51 6.91
N PHE A 32 -7.73 2.09 6.68
CA PHE A 32 -7.31 0.70 6.96
C PHE A 32 -6.58 0.54 8.29
N GLY A 33 -5.90 1.56 8.81
CA GLY A 33 -5.12 1.44 10.03
C GLY A 33 -4.04 0.34 9.93
N SER A 34 -4.27 -0.79 10.58
CA SER A 34 -3.43 -2.00 10.52
C SER A 34 -3.99 -3.11 9.61
N ALA A 35 -5.17 -2.93 9.04
CA ALA A 35 -5.78 -3.86 8.08
C ALA A 35 -5.17 -3.70 6.68
N TYR A 36 -5.40 -4.71 5.84
CA TYR A 36 -5.03 -4.71 4.43
C TYR A 36 -6.25 -4.45 3.53
N PRO A 37 -6.09 -3.70 2.43
CA PRO A 37 -7.13 -3.59 1.40
C PRO A 37 -7.35 -4.93 0.69
N ASP A 38 -8.57 -5.11 0.17
CA ASP A 38 -8.91 -6.26 -0.68
C ASP A 38 -8.23 -6.18 -2.06
N ASP A 39 -8.28 -7.28 -2.83
CA ASP A 39 -7.61 -7.38 -4.13
C ASP A 39 -8.16 -6.36 -5.16
N THR A 40 -9.43 -6.00 -5.03
CA THR A 40 -10.14 -5.13 -5.97
C THR A 40 -11.09 -4.18 -5.25
N THR A 41 -11.40 -3.07 -5.89
CA THR A 41 -12.37 -2.10 -5.38
C THR A 41 -13.81 -2.52 -5.69
N ARG A 42 -14.75 -2.07 -4.85
CA ARG A 42 -16.19 -2.04 -5.17
C ARG A 42 -16.63 -0.58 -5.18
N ALA A 43 -17.27 -0.14 -6.27
CA ALA A 43 -17.64 1.26 -6.46
C ALA A 43 -16.49 2.25 -6.18
N ASN A 44 -15.28 1.95 -6.70
CA ASN A 44 -14.05 2.72 -6.54
C ASN A 44 -13.51 2.83 -5.09
N VAL A 45 -13.98 1.99 -4.17
CA VAL A 45 -13.48 1.92 -2.79
C VAL A 45 -12.96 0.51 -2.51
N TYR A 46 -11.76 0.40 -1.94
CA TYR A 46 -11.27 -0.88 -1.43
C TYR A 46 -12.01 -1.23 -0.13
N PRO A 47 -12.70 -2.38 -0.05
CA PRO A 47 -13.09 -2.92 1.25
C PRO A 47 -11.83 -3.45 1.97
N PRO A 48 -11.88 -3.69 3.28
CA PRO A 48 -10.84 -4.47 3.93
C PRO A 48 -10.85 -5.90 3.40
N ARG A 49 -9.67 -6.52 3.36
CA ARG A 49 -9.42 -7.81 2.70
C ARG A 49 -10.34 -8.91 3.18
N ARG A 50 -10.86 -9.71 2.25
CA ARG A 50 -11.65 -10.92 2.57
C ARG A 50 -10.95 -12.16 2.05
N HIS A 51 -10.62 -13.08 2.96
CA HIS A 51 -10.03 -14.38 2.61
C HIS A 51 -10.65 -15.47 3.47
N ALA A 52 -10.99 -16.61 2.86
CA ALA A 52 -11.66 -17.69 3.57
C ALA A 52 -10.76 -18.22 4.70
N GLY A 53 -11.33 -18.36 5.90
CA GLY A 53 -10.61 -18.86 7.08
C GLY A 53 -9.82 -17.82 7.86
N TYR A 54 -9.84 -16.53 7.48
CA TYR A 54 -9.11 -15.46 8.18
C TYR A 54 -10.00 -14.27 8.53
N PRO A 55 -9.64 -13.47 9.56
CA PRO A 55 -10.31 -12.22 9.86
C PRO A 55 -10.29 -11.24 8.69
N GLU A 56 -11.31 -10.36 8.62
CA GLU A 56 -11.36 -9.29 7.63
C GLU A 56 -10.17 -8.33 7.81
N GLY A 57 -9.50 -7.97 6.72
CA GLY A 57 -8.30 -7.13 6.75
C GLY A 57 -7.00 -7.86 7.09
N ALA A 58 -7.00 -9.20 7.19
CA ALA A 58 -5.80 -9.97 7.53
C ALA A 58 -4.68 -9.89 6.45
N ASN A 59 -3.44 -10.08 6.88
CA ASN A 59 -2.27 -10.18 6.00
C ASN A 59 -2.14 -11.59 5.40
N VAL A 60 -2.98 -11.91 4.42
CA VAL A 60 -3.02 -13.22 3.73
C VAL A 60 -3.17 -13.03 2.22
N GLY A 61 -2.93 -14.04 1.41
CA GLY A 61 -2.86 -13.96 -0.05
C GLY A 61 -1.62 -13.23 -0.55
N TRP A 62 -1.55 -13.11 -1.88
CA TRP A 62 -0.35 -12.68 -2.60
C TRP A 62 -0.25 -11.15 -2.80
N THR A 63 -1.35 -10.41 -2.67
CA THR A 63 -1.42 -8.98 -2.97
C THR A 63 -1.09 -8.08 -1.78
N THR A 64 -1.04 -8.62 -0.55
CA THR A 64 -0.86 -7.80 0.66
C THR A 64 0.48 -7.08 0.69
N GLY A 65 1.48 -7.52 -0.09
CA GLY A 65 2.76 -6.83 -0.25
C GLY A 65 2.68 -5.52 -1.03
N PHE A 66 1.66 -5.31 -1.87
CA PHE A 66 1.52 -4.06 -2.64
C PHE A 66 1.18 -2.88 -1.75
N TRP A 67 0.39 -3.08 -0.69
CA TRP A 67 0.01 -2.02 0.23
C TRP A 67 1.22 -1.36 0.93
N PRO A 68 2.09 -2.08 1.66
CA PRO A 68 3.30 -1.50 2.22
C PRO A 68 4.24 -0.95 1.14
N GLY A 69 4.29 -1.57 -0.05
CA GLY A 69 5.05 -1.01 -1.17
C GLY A 69 4.61 0.42 -1.53
N MET A 70 3.29 0.66 -1.62
CA MET A 70 2.75 2.01 -1.87
C MET A 70 3.04 2.98 -0.70
N LEU A 71 3.03 2.51 0.55
CA LEU A 71 3.41 3.33 1.71
C LEU A 71 4.88 3.76 1.62
N TRP A 72 5.79 2.84 1.31
CA TRP A 72 7.22 3.14 1.18
C TRP A 72 7.49 4.08 0.00
N LEU A 73 6.86 3.87 -1.16
CA LEU A 73 6.99 4.79 -2.30
C LEU A 73 6.49 6.20 -1.96
N ALA A 74 5.40 6.33 -1.20
CA ALA A 74 4.89 7.63 -0.76
C ALA A 74 5.84 8.31 0.25
N TYR A 75 6.47 7.53 1.13
CA TYR A 75 7.50 8.02 2.04
C TYR A 75 8.75 8.50 1.28
N GLU A 76 9.27 7.72 0.34
CA GLU A 76 10.44 8.10 -0.48
C GLU A 76 10.16 9.35 -1.32
N TYR A 77 8.91 9.55 -1.75
CA TYR A 77 8.54 10.70 -2.56
C TYR A 77 8.55 12.04 -1.80
N ASN A 78 8.06 12.09 -0.55
CA ASN A 78 7.90 13.37 0.18
C ASN A 78 8.44 13.39 1.62
N GLY A 79 9.00 12.28 2.10
CA GLY A 79 9.60 12.17 3.44
C GLY A 79 8.63 12.27 4.60
N ARG A 80 7.31 12.20 4.39
CA ARG A 80 6.33 12.40 5.48
C ARG A 80 6.24 11.16 6.36
N GLU A 81 6.44 11.36 7.66
CA GLU A 81 6.47 10.29 8.67
C GLU A 81 5.18 9.47 8.79
N VAL A 82 4.03 10.01 8.36
CA VAL A 82 2.76 9.26 8.35
C VAL A 82 2.86 7.98 7.52
N PHE A 83 3.60 8.01 6.40
CA PHE A 83 3.79 6.87 5.52
C PHE A 83 4.79 5.88 6.10
N HIS A 84 5.91 6.40 6.65
CA HIS A 84 6.92 5.58 7.31
C HIS A 84 6.35 4.81 8.50
N ALA A 85 5.64 5.50 9.40
CA ALA A 85 4.97 4.87 10.53
C ALA A 85 3.93 3.82 10.10
N ALA A 86 3.21 4.06 8.99
CA ALA A 86 2.29 3.09 8.42
C ALA A 86 3.00 1.87 7.84
N GLY A 87 4.11 2.07 7.12
CA GLY A 87 4.94 1.01 6.56
C GLY A 87 5.51 0.10 7.65
N LEU A 88 6.02 0.66 8.75
CA LEU A 88 6.56 -0.11 9.88
C LEU A 88 5.52 -1.03 10.54
N ARG A 89 4.26 -0.59 10.67
CA ARG A 89 3.18 -1.47 11.17
C ARG A 89 2.97 -2.69 10.26
N GLN A 90 3.09 -2.51 8.95
CA GLN A 90 2.97 -3.63 8.02
C GLN A 90 4.19 -4.55 8.04
N VAL A 91 5.40 -4.02 8.28
CA VAL A 91 6.60 -4.84 8.50
C VAL A 91 6.40 -5.77 9.70
N GLU A 92 5.90 -5.25 10.82
CA GLU A 92 5.57 -6.07 11.99
C GLU A 92 4.53 -7.16 11.65
N SER A 93 3.49 -6.82 10.90
CA SER A 93 2.47 -7.78 10.44
C SER A 93 3.07 -8.89 9.57
N PHE A 94 3.98 -8.55 8.65
CA PHE A 94 4.66 -9.54 7.82
C PHE A 94 5.64 -10.40 8.63
N GLY A 95 6.30 -9.84 9.65
CA GLY A 95 7.12 -10.62 10.59
C GLY A 95 6.31 -11.74 11.24
N ARG A 96 5.16 -11.38 11.84
CA ARG A 96 4.23 -12.35 12.44
C ARG A 96 3.72 -13.38 11.43
N ARG A 97 3.41 -12.96 10.19
CA ARG A 97 2.97 -13.88 9.12
C ARG A 97 3.98 -14.99 8.87
N ILE A 98 5.28 -14.67 8.86
CA ILE A 98 6.36 -15.65 8.68
C ILE A 98 6.56 -16.49 9.94
N GLU A 99 6.64 -15.87 11.11
CA GLU A 99 6.88 -16.55 12.40
C GLU A 99 5.79 -17.60 12.69
N ASP A 100 4.52 -17.21 12.54
CA ASP A 100 3.36 -18.05 12.83
C ASP A 100 2.98 -18.97 11.66
N ARG A 101 3.71 -18.92 10.55
CA ARG A 101 3.45 -19.66 9.30
C ARG A 101 2.04 -19.45 8.75
N VAL A 102 1.56 -18.21 8.82
CA VAL A 102 0.21 -17.83 8.35
C VAL A 102 0.23 -17.62 6.85
N ASP A 103 -0.50 -18.47 6.12
CA ASP A 103 -0.64 -18.35 4.66
C ASP A 103 0.71 -18.17 3.94
N ILE A 104 1.68 -19.00 4.33
CA ILE A 104 2.96 -19.15 3.64
C ILE A 104 2.95 -20.52 2.96
N ALA A 105 3.09 -20.54 1.64
CA ALA A 105 3.17 -21.77 0.86
C ALA A 105 4.56 -22.41 0.99
#